data_AF-A0A1I1ZJE9-F1
#
_entry.id   AF-A0A1I1ZJE9-F1
#
_cell.length_a   1.000
_cell.length_b   1.000
_cell.length_c   1.000
_cell.angle_alpha   90.00
_cell.angle_beta   90.00
_cell.angle_gamma   90.00
#
_symmetry.space_group_name_H-M   'P 1'
#
loop_
_entity.id
_entity.type
_entity.pdbx_description
1 polymer ?
#
loop_
_entity_poly.entity_id
_entity_poly.type
_entity_poly.pdbx_seq_one_letter_code
_entity_poly.pdbx_strand_id
1 'polypeptide(L)'
;MPLTNTHQRYGGVTKTFHWLTALLILTLIPLGWIADELPFDTDTELARKAWLFSLHKTLGVAAFFVAVARILWALSQPHPGLLNADRRLESFLASLVHWLLYGALVIVPLSGWIGHAAASGFAPIWWPLGQNLPLVPKDTNVEHFFGALHWAAGRVLIGAIFLHIAGALKHHIIDRDSTLRRMLPGTPVIGTLPPQHRSKAPLLAAVALWAATFGFAAVVSRGDAAEPATAPALAQVSSEWQVQQGQIEISVNQFGSTVTGQFADWTAEIDFDETSDMGKAGTVTTTIAIPSLTLGSVTGQALAPDFFDAPTFPTARFTADILHGSDGYIAQGTLTIKDQSLPFAFPFSLAVNGDAAEMRADLTLDRIDFGIGDNVNDENTLGFAVTVKITLTAQRGE
;
A
#
# COMPACT_ATOMS: atom_id res chain seq x y z
N MET A 1 -17.84 17.49 -37.15
CA MET A 1 -18.53 16.30 -36.57
C MET A 1 -19.48 16.76 -35.48
N PRO A 2 -20.67 16.13 -35.32
CA PRO A 2 -21.53 16.43 -34.17
C PRO A 2 -20.81 16.06 -32.86
N LEU A 3 -21.01 16.87 -31.82
CA LEU A 3 -20.41 16.65 -30.49
C LEU A 3 -21.13 15.53 -29.72
N THR A 4 -22.44 15.43 -29.89
CA THR A 4 -23.35 14.49 -29.22
C THR A 4 -23.58 13.22 -30.04
N ASN A 5 -24.03 12.17 -29.37
CA ASN A 5 -24.40 10.91 -30.02
C ASN A 5 -25.75 11.04 -30.75
N THR A 6 -25.99 10.11 -31.67
CA THR A 6 -27.31 9.80 -32.22
C THR A 6 -27.59 8.32 -32.03
N HIS A 7 -28.80 7.85 -32.33
CA HIS A 7 -29.13 6.41 -32.29
C HIS A 7 -28.25 5.54 -33.21
N GLN A 8 -27.53 6.14 -34.16
CA GLN A 8 -26.65 5.42 -35.08
C GLN A 8 -25.17 5.77 -34.90
N ARG A 9 -24.81 6.93 -34.32
CA ARG A 9 -23.42 7.42 -34.36
C ARG A 9 -22.95 7.93 -33.00
N TYR A 10 -21.67 7.72 -32.72
CA TYR A 10 -20.99 8.38 -31.62
C TYR A 10 -20.58 9.80 -32.01
N GLY A 11 -20.81 10.76 -31.11
CA GLY A 11 -20.36 12.14 -31.24
C GLY A 11 -18.86 12.29 -30.94
N GLY A 12 -18.31 13.46 -31.29
CA GLY A 12 -16.90 13.78 -31.08
C GLY A 12 -16.46 13.65 -29.63
N VAL A 13 -17.28 14.11 -28.67
CA VAL A 13 -16.94 14.05 -27.23
C VAL A 13 -16.82 12.60 -26.75
N THR A 14 -17.74 11.73 -27.15
CA THR A 14 -17.70 10.30 -26.81
C THR A 14 -16.46 9.60 -27.37
N LYS A 15 -16.09 9.94 -28.62
CA LYS A 15 -14.88 9.40 -29.26
C LYS A 15 -13.62 9.89 -28.54
N THR A 16 -13.53 11.17 -28.19
CA THR A 16 -12.41 11.73 -27.45
C THR A 16 -12.24 11.04 -26.11
N PHE A 17 -13.32 10.93 -25.31
CA PHE A 17 -13.26 10.20 -24.04
C PHE A 17 -12.82 8.76 -24.22
N HIS A 18 -13.34 8.06 -25.23
CA HIS A 18 -12.94 6.67 -25.51
C HIS A 18 -11.44 6.55 -25.80
N TRP A 19 -10.92 7.32 -26.77
CA TRP A 19 -9.52 7.20 -27.17
C TRP A 19 -8.55 7.74 -26.11
N LEU A 20 -8.93 8.78 -25.37
CA LEU A 20 -8.17 9.22 -24.20
C LEU A 20 -8.12 8.14 -23.12
N THR A 21 -9.26 7.51 -22.83
CA THR A 21 -9.31 6.38 -21.87
C THR A 21 -8.44 5.21 -22.35
N ALA A 22 -8.52 4.87 -23.64
CA ALA A 22 -7.72 3.80 -24.23
C ALA A 22 -6.22 4.11 -24.13
N LEU A 23 -5.81 5.34 -24.46
CA LEU A 23 -4.42 5.78 -24.32
C LEU A 23 -3.92 5.63 -22.88
N LEU A 24 -4.68 6.17 -21.91
CA LEU A 24 -4.30 6.10 -20.50
C LEU A 24 -4.17 4.65 -20.01
N ILE A 25 -5.15 3.80 -20.30
CA ILE A 25 -5.12 2.40 -19.85
C ILE A 25 -3.99 1.61 -20.51
N LEU A 26 -3.78 1.78 -21.82
CA LEU A 26 -2.70 1.10 -22.54
C LEU A 26 -1.30 1.59 -22.12
N THR A 27 -1.19 2.80 -21.56
CA THR A 27 0.03 3.28 -20.90
C THR A 27 0.17 2.72 -19.48
N LEU A 28 -0.91 2.68 -18.71
CA LEU A 28 -0.90 2.25 -17.30
C LEU A 28 -0.57 0.77 -17.14
N ILE A 29 -1.05 -0.11 -18.02
CA ILE A 29 -0.80 -1.56 -17.96
C ILE A 29 0.71 -1.88 -17.97
N PRO A 30 1.49 -1.52 -19.01
CA PRO A 30 2.92 -1.81 -19.03
C PRO A 30 3.67 -1.04 -17.95
N LEU A 31 3.26 0.18 -17.62
CA LEU A 31 3.90 0.97 -16.56
C LEU A 31 3.77 0.29 -15.20
N GLY A 32 2.59 -0.24 -14.87
CA GLY A 32 2.36 -0.98 -13.62
C GLY A 32 3.15 -2.28 -13.58
N TRP A 33 3.15 -3.04 -14.68
CA TRP A 33 3.91 -4.28 -14.79
C TRP A 33 5.42 -4.05 -14.62
N ILE A 34 5.99 -3.09 -15.36
CA ILE A 34 7.43 -2.78 -15.28
C ILE A 34 7.80 -2.33 -13.86
N ALA A 35 6.98 -1.49 -13.22
CA ALA A 35 7.25 -1.04 -11.85
C ALA A 35 7.24 -2.19 -10.84
N ASP A 36 6.32 -3.14 -11.00
CA ASP A 36 6.19 -4.32 -10.14
C ASP A 36 7.43 -5.22 -10.21
N GLU A 37 7.95 -5.47 -11.42
CA GLU A 37 9.12 -6.34 -11.64
C GLU A 37 10.48 -5.69 -11.36
N LEU A 38 10.56 -4.37 -11.18
CA LEU A 38 11.85 -3.73 -10.89
C LEU A 38 12.41 -4.18 -9.53
N PRO A 39 13.74 -4.41 -9.44
CA PRO A 39 14.42 -4.63 -8.17
C PRO A 39 14.32 -3.40 -7.27
N PHE A 40 14.65 -3.58 -6.00
CA PHE A 40 14.67 -2.52 -4.98
C PHE A 40 15.86 -2.68 -4.03
N ASP A 41 16.91 -3.36 -4.48
CA ASP A 41 18.06 -3.77 -3.67
C ASP A 41 19.08 -2.64 -3.52
N THR A 42 18.96 -1.55 -4.29
CA THR A 42 19.82 -0.35 -4.18
C THR A 42 18.98 0.92 -4.19
N ASP A 43 19.52 2.03 -3.68
CA ASP A 43 18.93 3.38 -3.81
C ASP A 43 18.42 3.67 -5.22
N THR A 44 19.26 3.42 -6.22
CA THR A 44 18.96 3.77 -7.60
C THR A 44 17.79 2.96 -8.15
N GLU A 45 17.69 1.70 -7.76
CA GLU A 45 16.61 0.80 -8.14
C GLU A 45 15.32 1.13 -7.40
N LEU A 46 15.40 1.34 -6.08
CA LEU A 46 14.27 1.74 -5.24
C LEU A 46 13.69 3.09 -5.69
N ALA A 47 14.54 4.08 -5.97
CA ALA A 47 14.12 5.38 -6.49
C ALA A 47 13.44 5.26 -7.86
N ARG A 48 13.99 4.42 -8.76
CA ARG A 48 13.38 4.15 -10.08
C ARG A 48 12.04 3.45 -9.96
N LYS A 49 11.93 2.44 -9.09
CA LYS A 49 10.69 1.72 -8.79
C LYS A 49 9.64 2.69 -8.24
N ALA A 50 10.00 3.48 -7.24
CA ALA A 50 9.14 4.48 -6.64
C ALA A 50 8.69 5.54 -7.66
N TRP A 51 9.57 5.98 -8.56
CA TRP A 51 9.23 6.93 -9.62
C TRP A 51 8.19 6.36 -10.59
N LEU A 52 8.39 5.13 -11.09
CA LEU A 52 7.42 4.50 -11.99
C LEU A 52 6.07 4.23 -11.31
N PHE A 53 6.06 3.81 -10.05
CA PHE A 53 4.82 3.69 -9.28
C PHE A 53 4.16 5.05 -9.06
N SER A 54 4.92 6.11 -8.78
CA SER A 54 4.38 7.47 -8.62
C SER A 54 3.72 7.93 -9.92
N LEU A 55 4.36 7.71 -11.07
CA LEU A 55 3.79 7.99 -12.39
C LEU A 55 2.54 7.14 -12.64
N HIS A 56 2.56 5.84 -12.32
CA HIS A 56 1.42 4.94 -12.49
C HIS A 56 0.21 5.40 -11.66
N LYS A 57 0.40 5.64 -10.36
CA LYS A 57 -0.67 6.09 -9.47
C LYS A 57 -1.22 7.45 -9.91
N THR A 58 -0.35 8.38 -10.29
CA THR A 58 -0.73 9.71 -10.77
C THR A 58 -1.59 9.64 -12.04
N LEU A 59 -1.14 8.88 -13.05
CA LEU A 59 -1.92 8.66 -14.26
C LEU A 59 -3.19 7.83 -14.01
N GLY A 60 -3.18 6.94 -13.02
CA GLY A 60 -4.33 6.15 -12.58
C GLY A 60 -5.44 7.02 -12.00
N VAL A 61 -5.09 7.98 -11.14
CA VAL A 61 -6.04 8.99 -10.62
C VAL A 61 -6.58 9.86 -11.75
N ALA A 62 -5.73 10.30 -12.69
CA ALA A 62 -6.20 11.03 -13.87
C ALA A 62 -7.18 10.19 -14.71
N ALA A 63 -6.88 8.91 -14.92
CA ALA A 63 -7.75 7.97 -15.63
C ALA A 63 -9.09 7.75 -14.91
N PHE A 64 -9.12 7.73 -13.58
CA PHE A 64 -10.35 7.67 -12.80
C PHE A 64 -11.26 8.89 -13.06
N PHE A 65 -10.72 10.11 -13.02
CA PHE A 65 -11.53 11.30 -13.30
C PHE A 65 -12.00 11.37 -14.75
N VAL A 66 -11.15 10.97 -15.71
CA VAL A 66 -11.55 10.82 -17.12
C VAL A 66 -12.65 9.79 -17.28
N ALA A 67 -12.58 8.67 -16.56
CA ALA A 67 -13.60 7.62 -16.54
C ALA A 67 -14.93 8.12 -15.97
N VAL A 68 -14.91 8.82 -14.83
CA VAL A 68 -16.12 9.41 -14.24
C VAL A 68 -16.74 10.42 -15.21
N ALA A 69 -15.96 11.33 -15.79
CA ALA A 69 -16.45 12.27 -16.78
C ALA A 69 -17.04 11.56 -18.01
N ARG A 70 -16.38 10.51 -18.50
CA ARG A 70 -16.88 9.67 -19.60
C ARG A 70 -18.21 9.00 -19.26
N ILE A 71 -18.36 8.47 -18.05
CA ILE A 71 -19.59 7.80 -17.58
C ILE A 71 -20.73 8.82 -17.49
N LEU A 72 -20.50 9.95 -16.79
CA LEU A 72 -21.49 11.02 -16.66
C LEU A 72 -21.93 11.55 -18.03
N TRP A 73 -20.97 11.74 -18.95
CA TRP A 73 -21.28 12.09 -20.33
C TRP A 73 -22.14 11.02 -20.98
N ALA A 74 -21.72 9.75 -20.95
CA ALA A 74 -22.45 8.65 -21.59
C ALA A 74 -23.90 8.50 -21.08
N LEU A 75 -24.16 8.76 -19.79
CA LEU A 75 -25.51 8.73 -19.21
C LEU A 75 -26.45 9.79 -19.81
N SER A 76 -25.91 10.92 -20.28
CA SER A 76 -26.68 11.99 -20.92
C SER A 76 -26.94 11.76 -22.42
N GLN A 77 -26.29 10.76 -23.03
CA GLN A 77 -26.27 10.59 -24.48
C GLN A 77 -27.13 9.42 -24.93
N PRO A 78 -27.77 9.50 -26.12
CA PRO A 78 -28.39 8.32 -26.70
C PRO A 78 -27.33 7.26 -26.98
N HIS A 79 -27.65 6.01 -26.64
CA HIS A 79 -26.77 4.87 -26.91
C HIS A 79 -26.95 4.41 -28.37
N PRO A 80 -25.91 4.47 -29.21
CA PRO A 80 -26.02 4.03 -30.59
C PRO A 80 -26.27 2.52 -30.67
N GLY A 81 -27.21 2.09 -31.51
CA GLY A 81 -27.60 0.67 -31.61
C GLY A 81 -26.48 -0.26 -32.12
N LEU A 82 -26.63 -1.56 -31.84
CA LEU A 82 -25.75 -2.62 -32.33
C LEU A 82 -25.99 -2.85 -33.82
N LEU A 83 -24.90 -3.02 -34.59
CA LEU A 83 -24.99 -3.30 -36.03
C LEU A 83 -25.40 -4.76 -36.33
N ASN A 84 -25.10 -5.68 -35.41
CA ASN A 84 -25.36 -7.12 -35.56
C ASN A 84 -26.25 -7.65 -34.41
N ALA A 85 -27.33 -6.91 -34.09
CA ALA A 85 -28.22 -7.23 -32.96
C ALA A 85 -28.96 -8.57 -33.10
N ASP A 86 -29.07 -9.07 -34.33
CA ASP A 86 -29.59 -10.38 -34.71
C ASP A 86 -28.70 -11.54 -34.22
N ARG A 87 -27.38 -11.31 -34.08
CA ARG A 87 -26.42 -12.29 -33.56
C ARG A 87 -26.42 -12.27 -32.03
N ARG A 88 -27.31 -13.08 -31.44
CA ARG A 88 -27.58 -13.07 -29.98
C ARG A 88 -26.34 -13.29 -29.11
N LEU A 89 -25.47 -14.23 -29.46
CA LEU A 89 -24.24 -14.51 -28.69
C LEU A 89 -23.23 -13.35 -28.79
N GLU A 90 -23.00 -12.82 -29.99
CA GLU A 90 -22.10 -11.68 -30.19
C GLU A 90 -22.63 -10.43 -29.48
N SER A 91 -23.93 -10.18 -29.56
CA SER A 91 -24.59 -9.08 -28.86
C SER A 91 -24.52 -9.23 -27.34
N PHE A 92 -24.68 -10.44 -26.82
CA PHE A 92 -24.50 -10.75 -25.40
C PHE A 92 -23.06 -10.47 -24.95
N LEU A 93 -22.07 -11.03 -25.66
CA LEU A 93 -20.66 -10.86 -25.33
C LEU A 93 -20.21 -9.40 -25.44
N ALA A 94 -20.63 -8.70 -26.49
CA ALA A 94 -20.34 -7.27 -26.64
C ALA A 94 -20.92 -6.46 -25.47
N SER A 95 -22.17 -6.73 -25.08
CA SER A 95 -22.76 -6.05 -23.92
C SER A 95 -22.07 -6.42 -22.61
N LEU A 96 -21.70 -7.68 -22.40
CA LEU A 96 -21.00 -8.15 -21.21
C LEU A 96 -19.63 -7.47 -21.09
N VAL A 97 -18.84 -7.48 -22.16
CA VAL A 97 -17.52 -6.84 -22.22
C VAL A 97 -17.64 -5.34 -21.97
N HIS A 98 -18.63 -4.65 -22.54
CA HIS A 98 -18.84 -3.24 -22.21
C HIS A 98 -19.15 -3.01 -20.74
N TRP A 99 -20.01 -3.83 -20.11
CA TRP A 99 -20.29 -3.72 -18.67
C TRP A 99 -19.07 -4.01 -17.81
N LEU A 100 -18.27 -5.02 -18.16
CA LEU A 100 -17.00 -5.31 -17.49
C LEU A 100 -16.04 -4.14 -17.62
N LEU A 101 -15.86 -3.59 -18.82
CA LEU A 101 -15.01 -2.42 -19.04
C LEU A 101 -15.50 -1.21 -18.23
N TYR A 102 -16.79 -0.88 -18.26
CA TYR A 102 -17.35 0.22 -17.46
C TYR A 102 -17.14 0.04 -15.96
N GLY A 103 -17.28 -1.18 -15.43
CA GLY A 103 -16.93 -1.48 -14.04
C GLY A 103 -15.44 -1.30 -13.78
N ALA A 104 -14.58 -1.78 -14.67
CA ALA A 104 -13.14 -1.72 -14.52
C ALA A 104 -12.59 -0.28 -14.56
N LEU A 105 -13.21 0.61 -15.33
CA LEU A 105 -12.87 2.04 -15.36
C LEU A 105 -12.96 2.71 -13.99
N VAL A 106 -13.78 2.16 -13.08
CA VAL A 106 -13.96 2.68 -11.72
C VAL A 106 -13.20 1.80 -10.72
N ILE A 107 -13.45 0.49 -10.74
CA ILE A 107 -12.96 -0.44 -9.71
C ILE A 107 -11.43 -0.48 -9.67
N VAL A 108 -10.75 -0.59 -10.82
CA VAL A 108 -9.29 -0.71 -10.87
C VAL A 108 -8.59 0.53 -10.28
N PRO A 109 -8.80 1.76 -10.79
CA PRO A 109 -8.08 2.90 -10.25
C PRO A 109 -8.57 3.28 -8.84
N LEU A 110 -9.85 3.09 -8.51
CA LEU A 110 -10.36 3.39 -7.17
C LEU A 110 -9.78 2.45 -6.12
N SER A 111 -9.68 1.15 -6.41
CA SER A 111 -9.07 0.20 -5.48
C SER A 111 -7.58 0.50 -5.28
N GLY A 112 -6.85 0.82 -6.35
CA GLY A 112 -5.44 1.23 -6.23
C GLY A 112 -5.26 2.50 -5.41
N TRP A 113 -6.17 3.47 -5.56
CA TRP A 113 -6.12 4.72 -4.79
C TRP A 113 -6.44 4.52 -3.30
N ILE A 114 -7.45 3.69 -2.99
CA ILE A 114 -7.76 3.34 -1.59
C ILE A 114 -6.61 2.55 -0.96
N GLY A 115 -6.01 1.61 -1.68
CA GLY A 115 -4.83 0.87 -1.21
C GLY A 115 -3.66 1.80 -0.88
N HIS A 116 -3.35 2.76 -1.76
CA HIS A 116 -2.33 3.78 -1.48
C HIS A 116 -2.68 4.65 -0.27
N ALA A 117 -3.95 5.06 -0.13
CA ALA A 117 -4.39 5.87 0.99
C ALA A 117 -4.33 5.13 2.34
N ALA A 118 -4.48 3.80 2.33
CA ALA A 118 -4.33 2.96 3.51
C ALA A 118 -2.85 2.64 3.86
N ALA A 119 -1.97 2.63 2.86
CA ALA A 119 -0.54 2.38 3.01
C ALA A 119 0.23 3.57 3.61
N SER A 120 1.47 3.32 4.04
CA SER A 120 2.42 4.34 4.51
C SER A 120 3.69 4.36 3.65
N GLY A 121 4.23 5.54 3.38
CA GLY A 121 5.66 5.70 3.05
C GLY A 121 6.15 5.43 1.62
N PHE A 122 5.35 4.92 0.67
CA PHE A 122 5.88 4.52 -0.66
C PHE A 122 5.21 5.16 -1.90
N ALA A 123 6.06 5.67 -2.81
CA ALA A 123 5.73 6.16 -4.16
C ALA A 123 4.53 7.14 -4.18
N PRO A 124 4.75 8.43 -3.85
CA PRO A 124 3.68 9.40 -3.69
C PRO A 124 2.97 9.74 -5.01
N ILE A 125 1.66 9.95 -4.94
CA ILE A 125 0.89 10.58 -6.02
C ILE A 125 1.30 12.06 -6.20
N TRP A 126 1.71 12.48 -7.38
CA TRP A 126 2.20 13.86 -7.59
C TRP A 126 1.11 14.92 -7.66
N TRP A 127 -0.16 14.52 -7.63
CA TRP A 127 -1.26 15.46 -7.52
C TRP A 127 -1.39 15.98 -6.08
N PRO A 128 -1.80 17.24 -5.90
CA PRO A 128 -2.02 17.82 -4.56
C PRO A 128 -3.24 17.20 -3.84
N LEU A 129 -3.99 16.35 -4.53
CA LEU A 129 -5.16 15.64 -4.03
C LEU A 129 -4.83 14.15 -4.02
N GLY A 130 -4.98 13.48 -2.88
CA GLY A 130 -5.10 12.02 -2.88
C GLY A 130 -4.00 11.20 -2.21
N GLN A 131 -3.11 11.78 -1.41
CA GLN A 131 -2.22 10.97 -0.54
C GLN A 131 -3.03 10.24 0.53
N ASN A 132 -3.97 10.95 1.14
CA ASN A 132 -4.92 10.41 2.11
C ASN A 132 -6.33 10.67 1.60
N LEU A 133 -7.22 9.70 1.80
CA LEU A 133 -8.63 9.83 1.49
C LEU A 133 -9.44 9.94 2.79
N PRO A 134 -10.45 10.82 2.86
CA PRO A 134 -11.36 10.83 4.00
C PRO A 134 -11.95 9.44 4.21
N LEU A 135 -12.06 9.00 5.47
CA LEU A 135 -12.63 7.71 5.86
C LEU A 135 -11.82 6.46 5.50
N VAL A 136 -10.62 6.62 4.93
CA VAL A 136 -9.68 5.49 4.72
C VAL A 136 -8.66 5.50 5.85
N PRO A 137 -8.71 4.54 6.78
CA PRO A 137 -7.73 4.44 7.86
C PRO A 137 -6.37 3.99 7.31
N LYS A 138 -5.29 4.36 8.03
CA LYS A 138 -3.98 3.74 7.84
C LYS A 138 -4.02 2.35 8.47
N ASP A 139 -4.25 1.34 7.64
CA ASP A 139 -4.47 -0.04 8.07
C ASP A 139 -3.97 -1.02 7.01
N THR A 140 -3.08 -1.93 7.42
CA THR A 140 -2.44 -2.91 6.54
C THR A 140 -3.45 -3.89 5.93
N ASN A 141 -4.53 -4.26 6.63
CA ASN A 141 -5.55 -5.16 6.09
C ASN A 141 -6.34 -4.47 4.97
N VAL A 142 -6.66 -3.19 5.14
CA VAL A 142 -7.30 -2.37 4.10
C VAL A 142 -6.38 -2.26 2.89
N GLU A 143 -5.10 -1.93 3.08
CA GLU A 143 -4.11 -1.90 2.02
C GLU A 143 -4.04 -3.22 1.25
N HIS A 144 -3.85 -4.35 1.95
CA HIS A 144 -3.73 -5.68 1.35
C HIS A 144 -4.99 -6.06 0.57
N PHE A 145 -6.19 -5.81 1.12
CA PHE A 145 -7.44 -6.09 0.43
C PHE A 145 -7.58 -5.30 -0.87
N PHE A 146 -7.34 -3.99 -0.82
CA PHE A 146 -7.48 -3.13 -1.99
C PHE A 146 -6.35 -3.33 -3.02
N GLY A 147 -5.15 -3.72 -2.58
CA GLY A 147 -4.06 -4.18 -3.43
C GLY A 147 -4.43 -5.46 -4.19
N ALA A 148 -4.93 -6.48 -3.48
CA ALA A 148 -5.41 -7.72 -4.09
C ALA A 148 -6.57 -7.46 -5.07
N LEU A 149 -7.51 -6.58 -4.70
CA LEU A 149 -8.61 -6.17 -5.57
C LEU A 149 -8.11 -5.45 -6.82
N HIS A 150 -7.14 -4.54 -6.69
CA HIS A 150 -6.53 -3.84 -7.83
C HIS A 150 -5.89 -4.84 -8.82
N TRP A 151 -5.10 -5.78 -8.30
CA TRP A 151 -4.44 -6.83 -9.06
C TRP A 151 -5.43 -7.76 -9.78
N ALA A 152 -6.50 -8.18 -9.10
CA ALA A 152 -7.53 -9.07 -9.65
C ALA A 152 -8.40 -8.34 -10.68
N ALA A 153 -8.85 -7.13 -10.36
CA ALA A 153 -9.62 -6.28 -11.27
C ALA A 153 -8.81 -5.90 -12.52
N GLY A 154 -7.50 -5.69 -12.38
CA GLY A 154 -6.57 -5.47 -13.50
C GLY A 154 -6.55 -6.64 -14.49
N ARG A 155 -6.58 -7.89 -14.00
CA ARG A 155 -6.68 -9.09 -14.86
C ARG A 155 -8.00 -9.16 -15.63
N VAL A 156 -9.10 -8.84 -14.95
CA VAL A 156 -10.42 -8.74 -15.58
C VAL A 156 -10.42 -7.67 -16.66
N LEU A 157 -9.83 -6.50 -16.39
CA LEU A 157 -9.67 -5.41 -17.36
C LEU A 157 -8.87 -5.86 -18.59
N ILE A 158 -7.71 -6.49 -18.40
CA ILE A 158 -6.87 -6.98 -19.51
C ILE A 158 -7.64 -7.99 -20.37
N GLY A 159 -8.31 -8.96 -19.75
CA GLY A 159 -9.14 -9.93 -20.47
C GLY A 159 -10.28 -9.26 -21.24
N ALA A 160 -10.96 -8.28 -20.63
CA ALA A 160 -12.03 -7.53 -21.27
C ALA A 160 -11.53 -6.65 -22.43
N ILE A 161 -10.36 -6.01 -22.30
CA ILE A 161 -9.71 -5.25 -23.39
C ILE A 161 -9.36 -6.17 -24.55
N PHE A 162 -8.77 -7.34 -24.26
CA PHE A 162 -8.44 -8.31 -25.29
C PHE A 162 -9.68 -8.72 -26.09
N LEU A 163 -10.75 -9.12 -25.40
CA LEU A 163 -12.01 -9.48 -26.03
C LEU A 163 -12.65 -8.30 -26.79
N HIS A 164 -12.55 -7.08 -26.26
CA HIS A 164 -13.05 -5.87 -26.90
C HIS A 164 -12.34 -5.58 -28.22
N ILE A 165 -11.00 -5.60 -28.22
CA ILE A 165 -10.19 -5.38 -29.42
C ILE A 165 -10.41 -6.51 -30.43
N ALA A 166 -10.40 -7.76 -29.98
CA ALA A 166 -10.66 -8.92 -30.83
C ALA A 166 -12.04 -8.81 -31.50
N GLY A 167 -13.07 -8.43 -30.75
CA GLY A 167 -14.42 -8.19 -31.29
C GLY A 167 -14.43 -7.05 -32.32
N ALA A 168 -13.81 -5.91 -32.01
CA ALA A 168 -13.74 -4.77 -32.94
C ALA A 168 -13.00 -5.12 -34.25
N LEU A 169 -11.90 -5.87 -34.15
CA LEU A 169 -11.13 -6.33 -35.32
C LEU A 169 -11.90 -7.39 -36.11
N LYS A 170 -12.54 -8.36 -35.44
CA LYS A 170 -13.39 -9.36 -36.09
C LYS A 170 -14.51 -8.69 -36.88
N HIS A 171 -15.21 -7.74 -36.27
CA HIS A 171 -16.26 -6.97 -36.95
C HIS A 171 -15.72 -6.15 -38.12
N HIS A 172 -14.52 -5.57 -37.98
CA HIS A 172 -13.93 -4.76 -39.03
C HIS A 172 -13.37 -5.56 -40.21
N ILE A 173 -12.70 -6.69 -39.94
CA ILE A 173 -11.94 -7.46 -40.92
C ILE A 173 -12.79 -8.59 -41.52
N ILE A 174 -13.54 -9.32 -40.68
CA ILE A 174 -14.31 -10.50 -41.08
C ILE A 174 -15.74 -10.10 -41.46
N ASP A 175 -16.47 -9.45 -40.55
CA ASP A 175 -17.85 -9.02 -40.85
C ASP A 175 -17.90 -7.79 -41.77
N ARG A 176 -16.78 -7.07 -41.89
CA ARG A 176 -16.61 -5.84 -42.70
C ARG A 176 -17.64 -4.76 -42.39
N ASP A 177 -18.07 -4.68 -41.13
CA ASP A 177 -19.06 -3.71 -40.69
C ASP A 177 -18.43 -2.36 -40.27
N SER A 178 -19.29 -1.41 -39.89
CA SER A 178 -18.88 -0.07 -39.45
C SER A 178 -18.61 0.04 -37.94
N THR A 179 -18.51 -1.06 -37.17
CA THR A 179 -18.37 -1.06 -35.71
C THR A 179 -17.14 -0.27 -35.26
N LEU A 180 -15.95 -0.62 -35.75
CA LEU A 180 -14.72 0.13 -35.45
C LEU A 180 -14.74 1.54 -36.08
N ARG A 181 -15.24 1.64 -37.32
CA ARG A 181 -15.29 2.92 -38.06
C ARG A 181 -16.16 3.97 -37.37
N ARG A 182 -17.16 3.55 -36.58
CA ARG A 182 -17.98 4.45 -35.75
C ARG A 182 -17.20 5.12 -34.63
N MET A 183 -16.05 4.59 -34.24
CA MET A 183 -15.16 5.16 -33.23
C MET A 183 -14.01 6.00 -33.81
N LEU A 184 -13.71 5.86 -35.11
CA LEU A 184 -12.67 6.63 -35.78
C LEU A 184 -13.16 8.01 -36.25
N PRO A 185 -12.24 8.94 -36.57
CA PRO A 185 -12.57 10.13 -37.35
C PRO A 185 -13.16 9.73 -38.71
N GLY A 186 -14.33 10.25 -39.04
CA GLY A 186 -15.05 10.10 -40.29
C GLY A 186 -16.57 10.01 -40.08
N THR A 187 -17.28 9.94 -41.21
CA THR A 187 -18.71 9.67 -41.30
C THR A 187 -18.91 8.32 -42.01
N PRO A 188 -18.69 7.18 -41.33
CA PRO A 188 -18.83 5.88 -41.98
C PRO A 188 -20.26 5.68 -42.48
N VAL A 189 -20.46 5.00 -43.60
CA VAL A 189 -21.80 4.60 -44.04
C VAL A 189 -22.33 3.57 -43.04
N ILE A 190 -23.55 3.80 -42.53
CA ILE A 190 -24.23 2.91 -41.59
C ILE A 190 -25.54 2.50 -42.25
N GLY A 191 -25.74 1.20 -42.43
CA GLY A 191 -26.98 0.65 -42.97
C GLY A 191 -28.14 0.76 -41.97
N THR A 192 -29.28 0.20 -42.33
CA THR A 192 -30.43 0.08 -41.43
C THR A 192 -30.07 -0.81 -40.24
N LEU A 193 -30.34 -0.34 -39.03
CA LEU A 193 -30.09 -1.13 -37.82
C LEU A 193 -31.10 -2.28 -37.73
N PRO A 194 -30.66 -3.52 -37.41
CA PRO A 194 -31.58 -4.61 -37.11
C PRO A 194 -32.41 -4.32 -35.84
N PRO A 195 -33.54 -5.01 -35.64
CA PRO A 195 -34.32 -4.91 -34.41
C PRO A 195 -33.45 -5.11 -33.17
N GLN A 196 -33.50 -4.16 -32.24
CA GLN A 196 -32.66 -4.19 -31.05
C GLN A 196 -33.35 -4.98 -29.94
N HIS A 197 -32.70 -6.01 -29.41
CA HIS A 197 -33.17 -6.75 -28.24
C HIS A 197 -32.37 -6.35 -27.00
N ARG A 198 -33.04 -5.79 -25.99
CA ARG A 198 -32.40 -5.40 -24.72
C ARG A 198 -32.63 -6.49 -23.68
N SER A 199 -31.56 -7.19 -23.29
CA SER A 199 -31.56 -8.16 -22.19
C SER A 199 -30.76 -7.61 -21.01
N LYS A 200 -31.21 -7.90 -19.78
CA LYS A 200 -30.45 -7.62 -18.55
C LYS A 200 -29.41 -8.70 -18.24
N ALA A 201 -29.42 -9.83 -18.93
CA ALA A 201 -28.52 -10.96 -18.65
C ALA A 201 -27.02 -10.59 -18.70
N PRO A 202 -26.52 -9.79 -19.68
CA PRO A 202 -25.11 -9.39 -19.69
C PRO A 202 -24.71 -8.53 -18.48
N LEU A 203 -25.63 -7.68 -18.00
CA LEU A 203 -25.41 -6.87 -16.80
C LEU A 203 -25.32 -7.76 -15.55
N LEU A 204 -26.25 -8.70 -15.37
CA LEU A 204 -26.23 -9.63 -14.24
C LEU A 204 -24.97 -10.50 -14.26
N ALA A 205 -24.54 -10.97 -15.42
CA ALA A 205 -23.30 -11.71 -15.58
C ALA A 205 -22.07 -10.85 -15.22
N ALA A 206 -22.03 -9.57 -15.65
CA ALA A 206 -20.96 -8.65 -15.26
C ALA A 206 -20.93 -8.41 -13.75
N VAL A 207 -22.10 -8.23 -13.11
CA VAL A 207 -22.20 -8.07 -11.64
C VAL A 207 -21.70 -9.32 -10.92
N ALA A 208 -22.08 -10.51 -11.39
CA ALA A 208 -21.61 -11.77 -10.81
C ALA A 208 -20.08 -11.92 -10.94
N LEU A 209 -19.51 -11.57 -12.10
CA LEU A 209 -18.06 -11.58 -12.30
C LEU A 209 -17.35 -10.59 -11.39
N TRP A 210 -17.87 -9.38 -11.22
CA TRP A 210 -17.31 -8.42 -10.26
C TRP A 210 -17.41 -8.93 -8.83
N ALA A 211 -18.57 -9.46 -8.40
CA ALA A 211 -18.72 -10.04 -7.08
C ALA A 211 -17.72 -11.19 -6.83
N ALA A 212 -17.46 -12.02 -7.84
CA ALA A 212 -16.43 -13.05 -7.77
C ALA A 212 -15.01 -12.46 -7.62
N THR A 213 -14.69 -11.37 -8.34
CA THR A 213 -13.41 -10.65 -8.19
C THR A 213 -13.23 -10.09 -6.78
N PHE A 214 -14.28 -9.50 -6.19
CA PHE A 214 -14.26 -9.03 -4.80
C PHE A 214 -14.08 -10.18 -3.80
N GLY A 215 -14.80 -11.29 -4.01
CA GLY A 215 -14.66 -12.49 -3.19
C GLY A 215 -13.25 -13.09 -3.27
N PHE A 216 -12.67 -13.16 -4.46
CA PHE A 216 -11.29 -13.59 -4.67
C PHE A 216 -10.29 -12.68 -3.94
N ALA A 217 -10.42 -11.36 -4.08
CA ALA A 217 -9.57 -10.40 -3.38
C ALA A 217 -9.63 -10.58 -1.86
N ALA A 218 -10.82 -10.82 -1.29
CA ALA A 218 -11.00 -11.06 0.14
C ALA A 218 -10.35 -12.37 0.62
N VAL A 219 -10.26 -13.39 -0.23
CA VAL A 219 -9.58 -14.65 0.10
C VAL A 219 -8.07 -14.48 0.03
N VAL A 220 -7.56 -13.86 -1.04
CA VAL A 220 -6.12 -13.64 -1.24
C VAL A 220 -5.56 -12.71 -0.16
N SER A 221 -6.24 -11.60 0.14
CA SER A 221 -5.74 -10.63 1.12
C SER A 221 -5.65 -11.18 2.55
N ARG A 222 -6.36 -12.28 2.86
CA ARG A 222 -6.24 -12.99 4.13
C ARG A 222 -5.06 -13.95 4.16
N GLY A 223 -4.63 -14.46 3.00
CA GLY A 223 -3.44 -15.32 2.89
C GLY A 223 -2.13 -14.54 2.97
N ASP A 224 -2.14 -13.26 2.59
CA ASP A 224 -0.98 -12.35 2.65
C ASP A 224 -0.90 -11.56 3.97
N ALA A 225 -1.87 -11.73 4.89
CA ALA A 225 -1.66 -11.32 6.26
C ALA A 225 -0.55 -12.22 6.80
N ALA A 226 0.69 -11.72 6.78
CA ALA A 226 1.80 -12.37 7.43
C ALA A 226 1.33 -12.72 8.83
N GLU A 227 1.13 -14.02 9.09
CA GLU A 227 1.04 -14.48 10.47
C GLU A 227 2.29 -13.90 11.13
N PRO A 228 2.15 -13.13 12.23
CA PRO A 228 3.33 -12.66 12.94
C PRO A 228 4.20 -13.89 13.13
N ALA A 229 5.39 -13.87 12.53
CA ALA A 229 6.27 -15.02 12.59
C ALA A 229 6.30 -15.42 14.05
N THR A 230 5.88 -16.65 14.34
CA THR A 230 5.91 -17.21 15.70
C THR A 230 7.37 -17.39 16.05
N ALA A 231 8.07 -16.27 16.27
CA ALA A 231 9.29 -16.25 17.02
C ALA A 231 8.92 -16.77 18.42
N PRO A 232 9.73 -17.65 19.00
CA PRO A 232 9.53 -18.04 20.38
C PRO A 232 9.47 -16.76 21.22
N ALA A 233 8.37 -16.58 21.94
CA ALA A 233 8.22 -15.44 22.84
C ALA A 233 9.44 -15.38 23.75
N LEU A 234 9.97 -14.18 23.97
CA LEU A 234 11.11 -14.03 24.86
C LEU A 234 10.76 -14.60 26.24
N ALA A 235 11.70 -15.35 26.81
CA ALA A 235 11.53 -15.86 28.16
C ALA A 235 11.38 -14.68 29.12
N GLN A 236 10.34 -14.71 29.96
CA GLN A 236 10.14 -13.71 30.99
C GLN A 236 11.38 -13.65 31.90
N VAL A 237 11.85 -12.45 32.18
CA VAL A 237 13.01 -12.23 33.04
C VAL A 237 12.51 -11.86 34.43
N SER A 238 13.08 -12.49 35.45
CA SER A 238 12.82 -12.13 36.84
C SER A 238 13.71 -10.95 37.22
N SER A 239 13.11 -9.82 37.56
CA SER A 239 13.80 -8.59 37.96
C SER A 239 13.15 -7.98 39.20
N GLU A 240 13.90 -7.12 39.91
CA GLU A 240 13.38 -6.37 41.06
C GLU A 240 12.23 -5.46 40.67
N TRP A 241 12.27 -4.89 39.46
CA TRP A 241 11.15 -4.17 38.86
C TRP A 241 10.63 -4.94 37.66
N GLN A 242 9.38 -5.38 37.72
CA GLN A 242 8.71 -6.12 36.65
C GLN A 242 7.86 -5.18 35.81
N VAL A 243 8.14 -5.13 34.50
CA VAL A 243 7.34 -4.37 33.54
C VAL A 243 5.93 -4.97 33.45
N GLN A 244 4.92 -4.15 33.69
CA GLN A 244 3.50 -4.54 33.60
C GLN A 244 2.94 -4.24 32.21
N GLN A 245 3.24 -3.07 31.69
CA GLN A 245 2.87 -2.63 30.34
C GLN A 245 3.99 -1.77 29.78
N GLY A 246 4.23 -1.86 28.48
CA GLY A 246 5.05 -0.86 27.81
C GLY A 246 5.02 -0.97 26.31
N GLN A 247 5.54 0.08 25.68
CA GLN A 247 5.56 0.27 24.24
C GLN A 247 6.92 0.81 23.83
N ILE A 248 7.51 0.18 22.82
CA ILE A 248 8.69 0.68 22.10
C ILE A 248 8.21 1.01 20.69
N GLU A 249 7.89 2.27 20.46
CA GLU A 249 7.48 2.79 19.15
C GLU A 249 8.71 3.27 18.38
N ILE A 250 8.76 3.02 17.08
CA ILE A 250 9.76 3.56 16.17
C ILE A 250 9.08 4.37 15.07
N SER A 251 9.75 5.42 14.60
CA SER A 251 9.32 6.21 13.46
C SER A 251 10.50 6.55 12.56
N VAL A 252 10.31 6.37 11.25
CA VAL A 252 11.31 6.68 10.21
C VAL A 252 10.63 7.42 9.06
N ASN A 253 11.34 8.35 8.43
CA ASN A 253 10.84 9.05 7.25
C ASN A 253 11.20 8.29 5.98
N GLN A 254 10.23 8.03 5.11
CA GLN A 254 10.44 7.39 3.81
C GLN A 254 9.69 8.19 2.74
N PHE A 255 10.42 8.61 1.68
CA PHE A 255 9.91 9.49 0.63
C PHE A 255 9.13 10.72 1.18
N GLY A 256 9.62 11.33 2.26
CA GLY A 256 9.00 12.49 2.91
C GLY A 256 7.76 12.20 3.76
N SER A 257 7.36 10.93 3.94
CA SER A 257 6.27 10.52 4.82
C SER A 257 6.81 9.75 6.03
N THR A 258 6.31 10.07 7.22
CA THR A 258 6.66 9.33 8.43
C THR A 258 5.92 7.98 8.47
N VAL A 259 6.69 6.91 8.64
CA VAL A 259 6.20 5.55 8.88
C VAL A 259 6.47 5.22 10.35
N THR A 260 5.42 4.83 11.07
CA THR A 260 5.48 4.51 12.50
C THR A 260 5.16 3.04 12.72
N GLY A 261 5.82 2.46 13.71
CA GLY A 261 5.74 1.06 14.05
C GLY A 261 6.10 0.81 15.51
N GLN A 262 6.08 -0.45 15.93
CA GLN A 262 6.42 -0.85 17.29
C GLN A 262 6.92 -2.29 17.34
N PHE A 263 7.63 -2.62 18.43
CA PHE A 263 7.97 -3.99 18.79
C PHE A 263 6.98 -4.52 19.83
N ALA A 264 6.34 -5.64 19.53
CA ALA A 264 5.33 -6.23 20.42
C ALA A 264 5.92 -7.16 21.50
N ASP A 265 7.12 -7.72 21.28
CA ASP A 265 7.76 -8.65 22.21
C ASP A 265 9.17 -8.17 22.58
N TRP A 266 9.32 -7.86 23.86
CA TRP A 266 10.57 -7.42 24.48
C TRP A 266 10.51 -7.67 25.99
N THR A 267 11.68 -7.80 26.60
CA THR A 267 11.85 -7.98 28.04
C THR A 267 12.86 -6.99 28.58
N ALA A 268 12.66 -6.52 29.80
CA ALA A 268 13.65 -5.69 30.50
C ALA A 268 13.93 -6.28 31.89
N GLU A 269 15.19 -6.63 32.11
CA GLU A 269 15.73 -6.94 33.42
C GLU A 269 16.16 -5.63 34.08
N ILE A 270 15.49 -5.24 35.16
CA ILE A 270 15.69 -3.94 35.82
C ILE A 270 16.07 -4.16 37.28
N ASP A 271 17.25 -3.65 37.64
CA ASP A 271 17.73 -3.49 39.01
C ASP A 271 17.85 -1.98 39.25
N PHE A 272 17.10 -1.46 40.22
CA PHE A 272 17.02 -0.02 40.46
C PHE A 272 16.82 0.29 41.95
N ASP A 273 17.81 0.98 42.51
CA ASP A 273 17.84 1.50 43.87
C ASP A 273 17.42 2.97 43.88
N GLU A 274 16.18 3.21 44.33
CA GLU A 274 15.60 4.54 44.49
C GLU A 274 16.23 5.35 45.63
N THR A 275 16.98 4.72 46.53
CA THR A 275 17.63 5.37 47.68
C THR A 275 19.02 5.91 47.35
N SER A 276 19.54 5.58 46.16
CA SER A 276 20.76 6.19 45.65
C SER A 276 20.54 7.69 45.42
N ASP A 277 21.34 8.52 46.06
CA ASP A 277 21.25 9.98 45.91
C ASP A 277 22.21 10.53 44.83
N MET A 278 23.26 9.80 44.47
CA MET A 278 24.28 10.23 43.48
C MET A 278 24.98 9.04 42.81
N GLY A 279 25.34 9.21 41.53
CA GLY A 279 26.12 8.22 40.78
C GLY A 279 25.26 7.19 40.07
N LYS A 280 25.55 5.89 40.30
CA LYS A 280 24.84 4.76 39.68
C LYS A 280 23.67 4.33 40.56
N ALA A 281 22.46 4.46 40.04
CA ALA A 281 21.21 4.08 40.69
C ALA A 281 20.75 2.67 40.33
N GLY A 282 21.35 2.01 39.34
CA GLY A 282 20.91 0.67 38.93
C GLY A 282 21.51 0.18 37.63
N THR A 283 20.96 -0.92 37.12
CA THR A 283 21.29 -1.48 35.81
C THR A 283 20.03 -1.92 35.06
N VAL A 284 20.10 -1.93 33.74
CA VAL A 284 19.04 -2.44 32.89
C VAL A 284 19.62 -3.28 31.75
N THR A 285 18.98 -4.42 31.49
CA THR A 285 19.19 -5.21 30.27
C THR A 285 17.87 -5.37 29.55
N THR A 286 17.73 -4.73 28.39
CA THR A 286 16.57 -4.87 27.51
C THR A 286 16.91 -5.79 26.35
N THR A 287 16.04 -6.76 26.07
CA THR A 287 16.10 -7.61 24.89
C THR A 287 14.82 -7.43 24.09
N ILE A 288 14.93 -7.15 22.79
CA ILE A 288 13.79 -6.92 21.88
C ILE A 288 13.79 -8.04 20.85
N ALA A 289 12.65 -8.71 20.65
CA ALA A 289 12.49 -9.69 19.58
C ALA A 289 12.23 -8.94 18.27
N ILE A 290 13.20 -8.96 17.37
CA ILE A 290 13.13 -8.28 16.08
C ILE A 290 11.92 -8.75 15.23
N PRO A 291 11.58 -10.04 15.16
CA PRO A 291 10.40 -10.50 14.41
C PRO A 291 9.07 -9.94 14.91
N SER A 292 9.01 -9.36 16.11
CA SER A 292 7.81 -8.73 16.67
C SER A 292 7.54 -7.32 16.13
N LEU A 293 8.41 -6.82 15.24
CA LEU A 293 8.24 -5.52 14.61
C LEU A 293 6.98 -5.49 13.75
N THR A 294 6.18 -4.45 13.93
CA THR A 294 5.21 -3.98 12.95
C THR A 294 5.57 -2.56 12.55
N LEU A 295 5.74 -2.28 11.26
CA LEU A 295 6.12 -0.98 10.69
C LEU A 295 5.25 -0.67 9.46
N GLY A 296 3.93 -0.82 9.61
CA GLY A 296 2.97 -0.65 8.51
C GLY A 296 3.26 -1.57 7.32
N SER A 297 3.12 -1.04 6.10
CA SER A 297 3.31 -1.75 4.84
C SER A 297 4.74 -2.23 4.59
N VAL A 298 5.74 -1.60 5.23
CA VAL A 298 7.17 -1.89 5.01
C VAL A 298 7.74 -2.88 6.02
N THR A 299 6.90 -3.47 6.88
CA THR A 299 7.32 -4.47 7.89
C THR A 299 8.15 -5.60 7.28
N GLY A 300 7.67 -6.20 6.18
CA GLY A 300 8.38 -7.29 5.52
C GLY A 300 9.76 -6.88 4.98
N GLN A 301 9.88 -5.66 4.43
CA GLN A 301 11.15 -5.11 3.98
C GLN A 301 12.09 -4.85 5.16
N ALA A 302 11.59 -4.26 6.24
CA ALA A 302 12.39 -3.97 7.44
C ALA A 302 12.97 -5.25 8.07
N LEU A 303 12.25 -6.38 8.00
CA LEU A 303 12.70 -7.66 8.53
C LEU A 303 13.66 -8.43 7.59
N ALA A 304 13.81 -7.98 6.34
CA ALA A 304 14.63 -8.64 5.32
C ALA A 304 16.15 -8.47 5.57
N PRO A 305 17.01 -9.25 4.88
CA PRO A 305 18.46 -9.26 5.09
C PRO A 305 19.17 -7.91 4.97
N ASP A 306 18.70 -7.04 4.07
CA ASP A 306 19.32 -5.71 3.87
C ASP A 306 19.05 -4.76 5.06
N PHE A 307 18.07 -5.07 5.90
CA PHE A 307 17.65 -4.26 7.04
C PHE A 307 17.98 -4.99 8.34
N PHE A 308 16.98 -5.37 9.14
CA PHE A 308 17.20 -6.04 10.43
C PHE A 308 17.75 -7.46 10.29
N ASP A 309 17.57 -8.11 9.14
CA ASP A 309 17.93 -9.53 8.92
C ASP A 309 17.44 -10.42 10.07
N ALA A 310 16.13 -10.34 10.34
CA ALA A 310 15.50 -10.97 11.49
C ALA A 310 15.75 -12.49 11.61
N PRO A 311 15.87 -13.28 10.51
CA PRO A 311 16.23 -14.69 10.60
C PRO A 311 17.64 -14.93 11.16
N THR A 312 18.61 -14.06 10.86
CA THR A 312 20.00 -14.18 11.34
C THR A 312 20.18 -13.53 12.71
N PHE A 313 19.54 -12.38 12.94
CA PHE A 313 19.64 -11.60 14.16
C PHE A 313 18.24 -11.43 14.79
N PRO A 314 17.74 -12.45 15.49
CA PRO A 314 16.37 -12.45 16.02
C PRO A 314 16.16 -11.47 17.18
N THR A 315 17.22 -10.92 17.76
CA THR A 315 17.15 -10.05 18.93
C THR A 315 18.06 -8.83 18.81
N ALA A 316 17.58 -7.66 19.24
CA ALA A 316 18.42 -6.54 19.63
C ALA A 316 18.55 -6.49 21.15
N ARG A 317 19.68 -5.99 21.66
CA ARG A 317 19.96 -5.94 23.09
C ARG A 317 20.54 -4.60 23.50
N PHE A 318 20.07 -4.05 24.61
CA PHE A 318 20.64 -2.87 25.25
C PHE A 318 21.00 -3.22 26.69
N THR A 319 22.26 -3.03 27.06
CA THR A 319 22.74 -3.22 28.44
C THR A 319 23.33 -1.92 28.94
N ALA A 320 22.83 -1.40 30.07
CA ALA A 320 23.22 -0.07 30.55
C ALA A 320 23.21 0.06 32.07
N ASP A 321 24.02 1.02 32.53
CA ASP A 321 23.94 1.57 33.87
C ASP A 321 22.92 2.70 33.90
N ILE A 322 22.13 2.76 34.98
CA ILE A 322 21.21 3.86 35.26
C ILE A 322 21.95 4.86 36.13
N LEU A 323 22.14 6.08 35.62
CA LEU A 323 22.90 7.15 36.27
C LEU A 323 21.97 8.33 36.58
N HIS A 324 22.24 9.06 37.66
CA HIS A 324 21.53 10.32 37.92
C HIS A 324 21.89 11.39 36.87
N GLY A 325 20.88 12.02 36.30
CA GLY A 325 21.00 13.15 35.37
C GLY A 325 20.59 14.49 35.99
N SER A 326 20.68 15.58 35.23
CA SER A 326 20.23 16.90 35.69
C SER A 326 18.72 16.98 35.91
N ASP A 327 17.95 16.26 35.08
CA ASP A 327 16.48 16.30 35.04
C ASP A 327 15.90 14.87 34.93
N GLY A 328 16.31 13.99 35.85
CA GLY A 328 15.90 12.58 35.90
C GLY A 328 17.08 11.63 35.89
N TYR A 329 17.07 10.66 34.97
CA TYR A 329 18.10 9.64 34.86
C TYR A 329 18.66 9.55 33.43
N ILE A 330 19.84 8.98 33.31
CA ILE A 330 20.50 8.66 32.05
C ILE A 330 20.76 7.17 32.03
N ALA A 331 20.26 6.47 31.02
CA ALA A 331 20.66 5.10 30.74
C ALA A 331 21.89 5.16 29.84
N GLN A 332 23.05 4.71 30.33
CA GLN A 332 24.31 4.76 29.60
C GLN A 332 24.92 3.36 29.49
N GLY A 333 25.13 2.89 28.26
CA GLY A 333 25.61 1.54 28.03
C GLY A 333 25.91 1.21 26.58
N THR A 334 25.59 -0.01 26.18
CA THR A 334 25.85 -0.54 24.83
C THR A 334 24.56 -1.02 24.20
N LEU A 335 24.29 -0.52 23.00
CA LEU A 335 23.21 -0.97 22.13
C LEU A 335 23.79 -1.89 21.06
N THR A 336 23.25 -3.09 20.96
CA THR A 336 23.60 -4.08 19.94
C THR A 336 22.38 -4.33 19.05
N ILE A 337 22.54 -4.06 17.76
CA ILE A 337 21.57 -4.38 16.71
C ILE A 337 22.35 -5.06 15.58
N LYS A 338 21.84 -6.18 15.09
CA LYS A 338 22.59 -7.10 14.20
C LYS A 338 23.92 -7.51 14.83
N ASP A 339 25.02 -7.32 14.11
CA ASP A 339 26.39 -7.55 14.54
C ASP A 339 27.10 -6.28 15.02
N GLN A 340 26.42 -5.13 15.01
CA GLN A 340 26.97 -3.85 15.44
C GLN A 340 26.68 -3.60 16.92
N SER A 341 27.71 -3.22 17.68
CA SER A 341 27.59 -2.87 19.10
C SER A 341 28.24 -1.52 19.37
N LEU A 342 27.42 -0.55 19.76
CA LEU A 342 27.86 0.84 19.90
C LEU A 342 27.55 1.39 21.31
N PRO A 343 28.42 2.25 21.87
CA PRO A 343 28.08 3.03 23.05
C PRO A 343 26.85 3.89 22.78
N PHE A 344 25.86 3.81 23.65
CA PHE A 344 24.63 4.57 23.53
C PHE A 344 24.18 5.07 24.90
N ALA A 345 23.72 6.33 24.94
CA ALA A 345 23.22 6.94 26.15
C ALA A 345 22.02 7.82 25.84
N PHE A 346 20.99 7.74 26.67
CA PHE A 346 19.80 8.59 26.52
C PHE A 346 19.22 8.98 27.87
N PRO A 347 18.73 10.23 28.00
CA PRO A 347 17.99 10.64 29.18
C PRO A 347 16.60 10.02 29.19
N PHE A 348 16.06 9.79 30.39
CA PHE A 348 14.68 9.38 30.57
C PHE A 348 14.07 9.98 31.83
N SER A 349 12.75 10.17 31.78
CA SER A 349 11.96 10.56 32.94
C SER A 349 11.48 9.30 33.68
N LEU A 350 11.54 9.35 35.01
CA LEU A 350 11.08 8.28 35.89
C LEU A 350 10.24 8.89 37.01
N ALA A 351 9.00 8.42 37.15
CA ALA A 351 8.13 8.77 38.26
C ALA A 351 7.85 7.51 39.09
N VAL A 352 8.30 7.51 40.34
CA VAL A 352 8.08 6.40 41.28
C VAL A 352 7.04 6.82 42.32
N ASN A 353 6.01 6.00 42.49
CA ASN A 353 4.92 6.20 43.44
C ASN A 353 4.71 4.89 44.24
N GLY A 354 5.43 4.74 45.35
CA GLY A 354 5.42 3.52 46.14
C GLY A 354 6.04 2.36 45.36
N ASP A 355 5.25 1.33 45.08
CA ASP A 355 5.69 0.14 44.34
C ASP A 355 5.45 0.23 42.83
N ALA A 356 4.93 1.36 42.34
CA ALA A 356 4.68 1.59 40.91
C ALA A 356 5.67 2.62 40.35
N ALA A 357 6.23 2.33 39.19
CA ALA A 357 7.10 3.24 38.46
C ALA A 357 6.59 3.45 37.02
N GLU A 358 6.70 4.67 36.52
CA GLU A 358 6.40 5.03 35.14
C GLU A 358 7.63 5.68 34.51
N MET A 359 8.05 5.16 33.36
CA MET A 359 9.22 5.63 32.61
C MET A 359 8.81 6.11 31.23
N ARG A 360 9.38 7.24 30.80
CA ARG A 360 9.28 7.73 29.42
C ARG A 360 10.62 8.21 28.89
N ALA A 361 10.91 7.85 27.65
CA ALA A 361 12.08 8.34 26.91
C ALA A 361 11.72 8.60 25.44
N ASP A 362 12.26 9.68 24.90
CA ASP A 362 12.27 9.98 23.47
C ASP A 362 13.74 10.06 23.04
N LEU A 363 14.13 9.25 22.06
CA LEU A 363 15.50 9.18 21.58
C LEU A 363 15.57 9.05 20.06
N THR A 364 16.73 9.35 19.50
CA THR A 364 17.00 9.23 18.07
C THR A 364 18.23 8.37 17.87
N LEU A 365 18.12 7.39 16.98
CA LEU A 365 19.21 6.55 16.50
C LEU A 365 19.49 6.87 15.05
N ASP A 366 20.73 6.68 14.60
CA ASP A 366 21.04 6.63 13.17
C ASP A 366 21.04 5.15 12.75
N ARG A 367 20.22 4.79 11.76
CA ARG A 367 20.14 3.39 11.29
C ARG A 367 21.43 2.92 10.60
N ILE A 368 22.19 3.85 10.01
CA ILE A 368 23.42 3.55 9.26
C ILE A 368 24.53 3.10 10.21
N ASP A 369 24.56 3.64 11.42
CA ASP A 369 25.50 3.22 12.47
C ASP A 369 25.39 1.71 12.80
N PHE A 370 24.22 1.11 12.56
CA PHE A 370 23.94 -0.30 12.81
C PHE A 370 23.89 -1.17 11.53
N GLY A 371 24.31 -0.62 10.39
CA GLY A 371 24.30 -1.37 9.12
C GLY A 371 22.90 -1.72 8.62
N ILE A 372 21.89 -0.89 8.94
CA ILE A 372 20.49 -1.14 8.59
C ILE A 372 20.13 -0.35 7.34
N GLY A 373 19.97 -1.06 6.22
CA GLY A 373 19.65 -0.46 4.93
C GLY A 373 20.84 0.28 4.32
N ASP A 374 22.07 -0.25 4.45
CA ASP A 374 23.31 0.31 3.88
C ASP A 374 23.30 0.35 2.35
N ASN A 375 22.36 -0.38 1.74
CA ASN A 375 22.07 -0.31 0.32
C ASN A 375 21.21 0.90 -0.07
N VAL A 376 20.66 1.61 0.92
CA VAL A 376 19.83 2.81 0.77
C VAL A 376 20.44 3.99 1.55
N ASN A 377 21.31 4.77 0.90
CA ASN A 377 22.10 5.88 1.44
C ASN A 377 21.61 7.26 0.98
N ASP A 378 20.41 7.39 0.40
CA ASP A 378 19.75 8.68 0.16
C ASP A 378 18.72 9.00 1.25
N GLU A 379 18.99 10.01 2.07
CA GLU A 379 18.13 10.46 3.18
C GLU A 379 16.74 10.93 2.71
N ASN A 380 16.60 11.35 1.44
CA ASN A 380 15.30 11.72 0.87
C ASN A 380 14.43 10.50 0.53
N THR A 381 15.08 9.37 0.27
CA THR A 381 14.43 8.09 -0.02
C THR A 381 14.07 7.39 1.29
N LEU A 382 15.03 7.24 2.19
CA LEU A 382 14.84 6.69 3.53
C LEU A 382 15.75 7.42 4.54
N GLY A 383 15.13 8.13 5.48
CA GLY A 383 15.82 8.91 6.50
C GLY A 383 16.78 8.05 7.33
N PHE A 384 17.92 8.63 7.69
CA PHE A 384 18.91 7.98 8.54
C PHE A 384 18.46 7.96 10.01
N ALA A 385 17.92 9.08 10.47
CA ALA A 385 17.38 9.23 11.80
C ALA A 385 16.10 8.39 11.99
N VAL A 386 16.13 7.53 13.01
CA VAL A 386 14.99 6.78 13.53
C VAL A 386 14.66 7.31 14.90
N THR A 387 13.45 7.84 15.07
CA THR A 387 12.95 8.24 16.39
C THR A 387 12.41 7.01 17.10
N VAL A 388 12.81 6.81 18.35
CA VAL A 388 12.30 5.75 19.22
C VAL A 388 11.63 6.40 20.42
N LYS A 389 10.41 5.97 20.72
CA LYS A 389 9.68 6.39 21.92
C LYS A 389 9.43 5.19 22.80
N ILE A 390 9.81 5.32 24.06
CA ILE A 390 9.66 4.27 25.06
C ILE A 390 8.72 4.79 26.13
N THR A 391 7.67 4.03 26.40
CA THR A 391 6.81 4.25 27.56
C THR A 391 6.59 2.92 28.26
N LEU A 392 6.77 2.88 29.58
CA LEU A 392 6.49 1.66 30.34
C LEU A 392 6.04 1.98 31.76
N THR A 393 5.31 1.03 32.33
CA THR A 393 4.98 0.96 33.74
C THR A 393 5.58 -0.32 34.32
N ALA A 394 6.19 -0.20 35.48
CA ALA A 394 6.77 -1.32 36.20
C ALA A 394 6.25 -1.36 37.63
N GLN A 395 6.25 -2.55 38.21
CA GLN A 395 5.90 -2.79 39.60
C GLN A 395 7.08 -3.46 40.30
N ARG A 396 7.37 -3.04 41.53
CA ARG A 396 8.38 -3.70 42.36
C ARG A 396 7.95 -5.14 42.64
N GLY A 397 8.84 -6.09 42.39
CA GLY A 397 8.65 -7.49 42.73
C GLY A 397 8.57 -7.68 44.25
N GLU A 398 7.76 -8.64 44.68
CA GLU A 398 7.64 -9.05 46.09
C GLU A 398 8.88 -9.79 46.61
#